data_AF-A0A2H0QGC5-F1
#
_entry.id   AF-A0A2H0QGC5-F1
#
_cell.length_a   1.000
_cell.length_b   1.000
_cell.length_c   1.000
_cell.angle_alpha   90.00
_cell.angle_beta   90.00
_cell.angle_gamma   90.00
#
_symmetry.space_group_name_H-M   'P 1'
#
loop_
_entity.id
_entity.type
_entity.pdbx_description
1 polymer ?
#
loop_
_entity_poly.entity_id
_entity_poly.type
_entity_poly.pdbx_seq_one_letter_code
_entity_poly.pdbx_strand_id
1 'polypeptide(L)'
;MQKENTTASSPSPNGQSMMKTFDEGFMMFIDIAQEVCVMAAIGLSETFKLIFRHFPWSAVMLYGSYLTTRNFISGLHHLVYLHESAPTVFTMERLEWCFRLPLFYHHMILLGLIVFFTSTILGFQLRFVRNKFLKIFSTAGLTNGVGDTPKLVYLKRLDKYRVQYDFDTNGVGLSEFEAKKERIESLFRMEIESIKSGKNPGRVLITFNKSKFPEKVDYSEFIDRQVLSPHSFYVGLSPEGVISQDIAELPHMMIAGATNTGKSIFFKSVLYSLLNSTNYR
;
A
#
# COMPACT_ATOMS: atom_id res chain seq x y z
N MET A 1 24.12 -80.78 -2.08
CA MET A 1 24.37 -79.69 -3.04
C MET A 1 23.55 -78.48 -2.59
N GLN A 2 24.24 -77.47 -2.05
CA GLN A 2 23.67 -76.27 -1.43
C GLN A 2 23.12 -75.31 -2.48
N LYS A 3 21.97 -74.70 -2.17
CA LYS A 3 21.35 -73.56 -2.86
C LYS A 3 22.19 -72.29 -2.66
N GLU A 4 22.58 -71.65 -3.76
CA GLU A 4 22.99 -70.24 -3.77
C GLU A 4 21.74 -69.35 -3.60
N ASN A 5 21.68 -68.63 -2.48
CA ASN A 5 20.76 -67.52 -2.27
C ASN A 5 21.47 -66.23 -2.69
N THR A 6 21.05 -65.63 -3.81
CA THR A 6 21.38 -64.24 -4.17
C THR A 6 20.72 -63.29 -3.17
N THR A 7 21.54 -62.66 -2.34
CA THR A 7 21.19 -61.54 -1.45
C THR A 7 20.87 -60.29 -2.28
N ALA A 8 19.60 -59.88 -2.27
CA ALA A 8 19.20 -58.55 -2.69
C ALA A 8 19.64 -57.53 -1.61
N SER A 9 20.53 -56.60 -1.99
CA SER A 9 20.94 -55.48 -1.15
C SER A 9 19.82 -54.46 -1.03
N SER A 10 19.21 -54.37 0.16
CA SER A 10 18.32 -53.27 0.54
C SER A 10 19.11 -51.95 0.63
N PRO A 11 18.66 -50.83 0.03
CA PRO A 11 19.38 -49.56 0.08
C PRO A 11 19.36 -48.96 1.50
N SER A 12 20.45 -48.29 1.87
CA SER A 12 20.68 -47.80 3.23
C SER A 12 19.71 -46.67 3.63
N PRO A 13 19.29 -46.58 4.90
CA PRO A 13 18.31 -45.62 5.39
C PRO A 13 18.73 -44.14 5.25
N ASN A 14 20.04 -43.86 5.15
CA ASN A 14 20.55 -42.49 4.92
C ASN A 14 20.29 -41.98 3.49
N GLY A 15 20.23 -42.86 2.49
CA GLY A 15 19.99 -42.47 1.10
C GLY A 15 18.55 -41.98 0.87
N GLN A 16 17.58 -42.62 1.53
CA GLN A 16 16.16 -42.24 1.44
C GLN A 16 15.84 -40.91 2.14
N SER A 17 16.56 -40.59 3.22
CA SER A 17 16.43 -39.31 3.94
C SER A 17 16.96 -38.14 3.13
N MET A 18 18.15 -38.30 2.51
CA MET A 18 18.74 -37.29 1.62
C MET A 18 17.92 -37.08 0.34
N MET A 19 17.35 -38.14 -0.24
CA MET A 19 16.45 -38.02 -1.39
C MET A 19 15.20 -37.20 -1.06
N LYS A 20 14.57 -37.45 0.11
CA LYS A 20 13.40 -36.68 0.54
C LYS A 20 13.70 -35.20 0.78
N THR A 21 14.84 -34.87 1.40
CA THR A 21 15.24 -33.48 1.62
C THR A 21 15.60 -32.76 0.31
N PHE A 22 16.19 -33.47 -0.65
CA PHE A 22 16.45 -32.92 -1.98
C PHE A 22 15.15 -32.69 -2.77
N ASP A 23 14.21 -33.64 -2.73
CA ASP A 23 12.90 -33.51 -3.36
C ASP A 23 12.09 -32.37 -2.73
N GLU A 24 12.09 -32.23 -1.39
CA GLU A 24 11.46 -31.11 -0.69
C GLU A 24 12.09 -29.76 -1.08
N GLY A 25 13.42 -29.68 -1.15
CA GLY A 25 14.12 -28.48 -1.61
C GLY A 25 13.84 -28.14 -3.07
N PHE A 26 13.73 -29.14 -3.93
CA PHE A 26 13.40 -28.97 -5.34
C PHE A 26 11.95 -28.51 -5.54
N MET A 27 11.00 -29.09 -4.80
CA MET A 27 9.60 -28.67 -4.82
C MET A 27 9.44 -27.24 -4.30
N MET A 28 10.13 -26.88 -3.22
CA MET A 28 10.17 -25.51 -2.71
C MET A 28 10.73 -24.53 -3.77
N PHE A 29 11.76 -24.92 -4.51
CA PHE A 29 12.30 -24.09 -5.59
C PHE A 29 11.30 -23.91 -6.73
N ILE A 30 10.60 -24.98 -7.15
CA ILE A 30 9.55 -24.91 -8.17
C ILE A 30 8.43 -23.98 -7.72
N ASP A 31 7.97 -24.10 -6.47
CA ASP A 31 6.91 -23.26 -5.91
C ASP A 31 7.30 -21.78 -5.93
N ILE A 32 8.53 -21.46 -5.52
CA ILE A 32 9.07 -20.09 -5.57
C ILE A 32 9.16 -19.59 -7.01
N ALA A 33 9.66 -20.42 -7.94
CA ALA A 33 9.78 -20.04 -9.34
C ALA A 33 8.40 -19.79 -9.98
N GLN A 34 7.42 -20.65 -9.69
CA GLN A 34 6.04 -20.49 -10.13
C GLN A 34 5.43 -19.21 -9.54
N GLU A 35 5.66 -18.93 -8.25
CA GLU A 35 5.19 -17.72 -7.61
C GLU A 35 5.77 -16.47 -8.26
N VAL A 36 7.07 -16.44 -8.54
CA VAL A 36 7.74 -15.35 -9.26
C VAL A 36 7.16 -15.17 -10.65
N CYS A 37 6.93 -16.25 -11.40
CA CYS A 37 6.31 -16.19 -12.73
C CYS A 37 4.89 -15.60 -12.69
N VAL A 38 4.07 -16.00 -11.71
CA VAL A 38 2.72 -15.43 -11.54
C VAL A 38 2.80 -13.95 -11.17
N MET A 39 3.73 -13.55 -10.30
CA MET A 39 3.91 -12.13 -9.95
C MET A 39 4.37 -11.32 -11.16
N ALA A 40 5.30 -11.84 -11.95
CA ALA A 40 5.76 -11.21 -13.18
C ALA A 40 4.60 -11.03 -14.17
N ALA A 41 3.73 -12.02 -14.34
CA ALA A 41 2.58 -11.94 -15.23
C ALA A 41 1.54 -10.89 -14.76
N ILE A 42 1.24 -10.85 -13.46
CA ILE A 42 0.34 -9.83 -12.88
C ILE A 42 0.93 -8.43 -13.09
N GLY A 43 2.21 -8.25 -12.78
CA GLY A 43 2.89 -6.98 -12.97
C GLY A 43 2.96 -6.57 -14.43
N LEU A 44 3.21 -7.50 -15.35
CA LEU A 44 3.27 -7.24 -16.79
C LEU A 44 1.91 -6.77 -17.34
N SER A 45 0.82 -7.36 -16.84
CA SER A 45 -0.54 -6.90 -17.19
C SER A 45 -0.79 -5.47 -16.73
N GLU A 46 -0.34 -5.11 -15.53
CA GLU A 46 -0.50 -3.75 -15.01
C GLU A 46 0.45 -2.74 -15.68
N THR A 47 1.70 -3.11 -16.00
CA THR A 47 2.60 -2.24 -16.77
C THR A 47 2.02 -1.96 -18.16
N PHE A 48 1.43 -2.95 -18.82
CA PHE A 48 0.71 -2.76 -20.07
C PHE A 48 -0.43 -1.75 -19.92
N LYS A 49 -1.30 -1.92 -18.93
CA LYS A 49 -2.39 -0.94 -18.66
C LYS A 49 -1.87 0.47 -18.39
N LEU A 50 -0.77 0.61 -17.66
CA LEU A 50 -0.14 1.90 -17.38
C LEU A 50 0.39 2.58 -18.64
N ILE A 51 0.98 1.81 -19.57
CA ILE A 51 1.46 2.30 -20.86
C ILE A 51 0.30 2.91 -21.66
N PHE A 52 -0.85 2.23 -21.75
CA PHE A 52 -2.00 2.80 -22.48
C PHE A 52 -2.65 3.98 -21.75
N ARG A 53 -2.70 3.94 -20.41
CA ARG A 53 -3.31 5.01 -19.63
C ARG A 53 -2.52 6.32 -19.65
N HIS A 54 -1.18 6.23 -19.72
CA HIS A 54 -0.28 7.38 -19.69
C HIS A 54 0.70 7.37 -20.88
N PHE A 55 0.16 7.16 -22.09
CA PHE A 55 0.91 6.98 -23.32
C PHE A 55 2.13 7.92 -23.51
N PRO A 56 2.00 9.27 -23.42
CA PRO A 56 3.13 10.16 -23.70
C PRO A 56 4.28 9.98 -22.70
N TRP A 57 3.97 9.84 -21.40
CA TRP A 57 4.98 9.62 -20.37
C TRP A 57 5.62 8.25 -20.49
N SER A 58 4.83 7.21 -20.79
CA SER A 58 5.38 5.87 -21.01
C SER A 58 6.28 5.79 -22.24
N ALA A 59 5.95 6.51 -23.32
CA ALA A 59 6.77 6.55 -24.53
C ALA A 59 8.13 7.20 -24.27
N VAL A 60 8.15 8.32 -23.52
CA VAL A 60 9.40 8.97 -23.10
C VAL A 60 10.25 8.04 -22.23
N MET A 61 9.63 7.32 -21.28
CA MET A 61 10.34 6.38 -20.41
C MET A 61 10.91 5.18 -21.18
N LEU A 62 10.15 4.62 -22.13
CA LEU A 62 10.60 3.52 -23.00
C LEU A 62 11.72 3.95 -23.94
N TYR A 63 11.65 5.16 -24.49
CA TYR A 63 12.72 5.69 -25.33
C TYR A 63 13.98 6.01 -24.52
N GLY A 64 13.82 6.56 -23.31
CA GLY A 64 14.92 6.78 -22.37
C GLY A 64 15.61 5.49 -21.98
N SER A 65 14.85 4.43 -21.63
CA SER A 65 15.42 3.12 -21.32
C SER A 65 16.09 2.46 -22.53
N TYR A 66 15.56 2.66 -23.74
CA TYR A 66 16.21 2.23 -24.98
C TYR A 66 17.57 2.91 -25.18
N LEU A 67 17.66 4.23 -24.99
CA LEU A 67 18.92 4.96 -25.15
C LEU A 67 19.97 4.55 -24.11
N THR A 68 19.58 4.39 -22.85
CA THR A 68 20.53 3.97 -21.79
C THR A 68 21.05 2.56 -22.01
N THR A 69 20.17 1.62 -22.34
CA THR A 69 20.56 0.24 -22.66
C THR A 69 21.40 0.15 -23.93
N ARG A 70 21.11 0.96 -24.96
CA ARG A 70 21.95 1.06 -26.16
C ARG A 70 23.37 1.55 -25.83
N ASN A 71 23.50 2.63 -25.05
CA ASN A 71 24.81 3.15 -24.65
C ASN A 71 25.61 2.15 -23.80
N PHE A 72 24.93 1.47 -22.87
CA PHE A 72 25.53 0.45 -22.02
C PHE A 72 26.09 -0.74 -22.82
N ILE A 73 25.36 -1.15 -23.87
CA ILE A 73 25.76 -2.27 -24.73
C ILE A 73 26.83 -1.87 -25.74
N SER A 74 26.75 -0.67 -26.32
CA SER A 74 27.80 -0.17 -27.21
C SER A 74 29.14 0.01 -26.51
N GLY A 75 29.12 0.30 -25.20
CA GLY A 75 30.32 0.33 -24.38
C GLY A 75 30.85 -1.04 -23.97
N LEU A 76 30.13 -2.15 -24.24
CA LEU A 76 30.42 -3.51 -23.74
C LEU A 76 30.42 -3.64 -22.20
N HIS A 77 29.87 -2.64 -21.50
CA HIS A 77 29.84 -2.62 -20.04
C HIS A 77 29.02 -3.80 -19.47
N HIS A 78 28.04 -4.31 -20.23
CA HIS A 78 27.24 -5.47 -19.82
C HIS A 78 28.05 -6.76 -19.72
N LEU A 79 29.05 -6.97 -20.60
CA LEU A 79 29.89 -8.17 -20.56
C LEU A 79 30.92 -8.08 -19.44
N VAL A 80 31.51 -6.89 -19.23
CA VAL A 80 32.46 -6.64 -18.12
C VAL A 80 31.77 -6.87 -16.78
N TYR A 81 30.59 -6.29 -16.58
CA TYR A 81 29.81 -6.46 -15.36
C TYR A 81 29.44 -7.93 -15.09
N LEU A 82 29.13 -8.67 -16.14
CA LEU A 82 28.74 -10.08 -16.06
C LEU A 82 29.94 -10.95 -15.66
N HIS A 83 31.14 -10.68 -16.18
CA HIS A 83 32.39 -11.30 -15.72
C HIS A 83 32.72 -10.96 -14.27
N GLU A 84 32.61 -9.69 -13.86
CA GLU A 84 32.87 -9.27 -12.47
C GLU A 84 31.90 -9.92 -11.48
N SER A 85 30.62 -10.06 -11.84
CA SER A 85 29.59 -10.61 -10.96
C SER A 85 29.77 -12.11 -10.67
N ALA A 86 30.27 -12.88 -11.64
CA ALA A 86 30.45 -14.32 -11.52
C ALA A 86 31.64 -14.80 -12.39
N PRO A 87 32.88 -14.53 -11.95
CA PRO A 87 34.08 -14.80 -12.76
C PRO A 87 34.30 -16.29 -13.03
N THR A 88 33.77 -17.17 -12.17
CA THR A 88 33.85 -18.63 -12.31
C THR A 88 32.88 -19.20 -13.34
N VAL A 89 31.76 -18.52 -13.59
CA VAL A 89 30.73 -18.95 -14.55
C VAL A 89 30.97 -18.32 -15.91
N PHE A 90 31.42 -17.07 -15.93
CA PHE A 90 31.66 -16.29 -17.15
C PHE A 90 33.16 -16.17 -17.41
N THR A 91 33.78 -17.28 -17.82
CA THR A 91 35.17 -17.31 -18.28
C THR A 91 35.33 -16.57 -19.62
N MET A 92 36.56 -16.14 -19.93
CA MET A 92 36.84 -15.39 -21.17
C MET A 92 36.37 -16.12 -22.44
N GLU A 93 36.50 -17.45 -22.49
CA GLU A 93 35.99 -18.27 -23.61
C GLU A 93 34.46 -18.17 -23.79
N ARG A 94 33.70 -18.10 -22.69
CA ARG A 94 32.23 -17.96 -22.73
C ARG A 94 31.81 -16.54 -23.11
N LEU A 95 32.57 -15.53 -22.70
CA LEU A 95 32.35 -14.14 -23.11
C LEU A 95 32.60 -13.95 -24.61
N GLU A 96 33.63 -14.60 -25.18
CA GLU A 96 33.89 -14.56 -26.63
C GLU A 96 32.75 -15.16 -27.45
N TRP A 97 32.11 -16.21 -26.95
CA TRP A 97 30.89 -16.74 -27.56
C TRP A 97 29.75 -15.73 -27.50
N CYS A 98 29.54 -15.08 -26.35
CA CYS A 98 28.54 -14.02 -26.20
C CYS A 98 28.81 -12.83 -27.14
N PHE A 99 30.07 -12.43 -27.33
CA PHE A 99 30.46 -11.31 -28.19
C PHE A 99 30.17 -11.55 -29.67
N ARG A 100 30.09 -12.81 -30.13
CA ARG A 100 29.71 -13.15 -31.51
C ARG A 100 28.24 -12.85 -31.82
N LEU A 101 27.40 -12.62 -30.80
CA LEU A 101 26.01 -12.28 -31.01
C LEU A 101 25.87 -10.82 -31.50
N PRO A 102 24.97 -10.54 -32.45
CA PRO A 102 24.67 -9.17 -32.84
C PRO A 102 24.25 -8.30 -31.65
N LEU A 103 24.65 -7.02 -31.65
CA LEU A 103 24.32 -6.03 -30.61
C LEU A 103 22.81 -5.96 -30.29
N PHE A 104 21.95 -6.21 -31.28
CA PHE A 104 20.50 -6.26 -31.11
C PHE A 104 20.04 -7.34 -30.11
N TYR A 105 20.67 -8.52 -30.11
CA TYR A 105 20.30 -9.60 -29.19
C TYR A 105 20.66 -9.26 -27.74
N HIS A 106 21.84 -8.68 -27.52
CA HIS A 106 22.22 -8.17 -26.20
C HIS A 106 21.20 -7.15 -25.68
N HIS A 107 20.71 -6.29 -26.58
CA HIS A 107 19.73 -5.28 -26.23
C HIS A 107 18.38 -5.87 -25.87
N MET A 108 17.86 -6.81 -26.66
CA MET A 108 16.60 -7.49 -26.38
C MET A 108 16.65 -8.28 -25.06
N ILE A 109 17.77 -8.96 -24.77
CA ILE A 109 17.94 -9.71 -23.52
C ILE A 109 17.96 -8.76 -22.32
N LEU A 110 18.76 -7.70 -22.37
CA LEU A 110 18.87 -6.74 -21.26
C LEU A 110 17.53 -6.03 -21.00
N LEU A 111 16.86 -5.58 -22.06
CA LEU A 111 15.55 -4.94 -21.96
C LEU A 111 14.49 -5.92 -21.43
N GLY A 112 14.49 -7.17 -21.90
CA GLY A 112 13.62 -8.23 -21.41
C GLY A 112 13.81 -8.49 -19.91
N LEU A 113 15.07 -8.55 -19.44
CA LEU A 113 15.38 -8.70 -18.02
C LEU A 113 14.87 -7.51 -17.20
N ILE A 114 15.11 -6.27 -17.64
CA ILE A 114 14.63 -5.06 -16.96
C ILE A 114 13.10 -5.09 -16.85
N VAL A 115 12.39 -5.41 -17.93
CA VAL A 115 10.93 -5.52 -17.93
C VAL A 115 10.46 -6.64 -17.01
N PHE A 116 11.12 -7.79 -17.00
CA PHE A 116 10.78 -8.91 -16.12
C PHE A 116 10.94 -8.54 -14.64
N PHE A 117 12.08 -7.97 -14.24
CA PHE A 117 12.32 -7.56 -12.85
C PHE A 117 11.37 -6.45 -12.39
N THR A 118 11.18 -5.41 -13.21
CA THR A 118 10.25 -4.31 -12.88
C THR A 118 8.82 -4.81 -12.76
N SER A 119 8.36 -5.69 -13.65
CA SER A 119 7.05 -6.32 -13.58
C SER A 119 6.92 -7.21 -12.35
N THR A 120 7.94 -8.00 -12.01
CA THR A 120 7.93 -8.86 -10.82
C THR A 120 7.80 -8.03 -9.54
N ILE A 121 8.58 -6.95 -9.40
CA ILE A 121 8.50 -6.03 -8.26
C ILE A 121 7.11 -5.41 -8.16
N LEU A 122 6.55 -4.94 -9.27
CA LEU A 122 5.20 -4.36 -9.31
C LEU A 122 4.14 -5.40 -8.91
N GLY A 123 4.25 -6.63 -9.41
CA GLY A 123 3.37 -7.76 -9.06
C GLY A 123 3.39 -8.08 -7.57
N PHE A 124 4.58 -8.13 -6.96
CA PHE A 124 4.72 -8.30 -5.51
C PHE A 124 4.06 -7.16 -4.72
N GLN A 125 4.27 -5.91 -5.14
CA GLN A 125 3.65 -4.76 -4.49
C GLN A 125 2.12 -4.83 -4.54
N LEU A 126 1.55 -5.12 -5.71
CA LEU A 126 0.11 -5.27 -5.90
C LEU A 126 -0.46 -6.39 -5.03
N ARG A 127 0.20 -7.55 -4.98
CA ARG A 127 -0.22 -8.68 -4.15
C ARG A 127 -0.12 -8.36 -2.66
N PHE A 128 0.94 -7.68 -2.23
CA PHE A 128 1.11 -7.30 -0.82
C PHE A 128 -0.02 -6.37 -0.36
N VAL A 129 -0.36 -5.36 -1.16
CA VAL A 129 -1.47 -4.46 -0.89
C VAL A 129 -2.79 -5.23 -0.84
N ARG A 130 -3.05 -6.12 -1.81
CA ARG A 130 -4.27 -6.95 -1.84
C ARG A 130 -4.37 -7.87 -0.61
N ASN A 131 -3.29 -8.56 -0.27
CA ASN A 131 -3.25 -9.49 0.86
C ASN A 131 -3.46 -8.77 2.20
N LYS A 132 -2.95 -7.54 2.34
CA LYS A 132 -3.19 -6.71 3.53
C LYS A 132 -4.70 -6.51 3.76
N PHE A 133 -5.42 -6.05 2.75
CA PHE A 133 -6.87 -5.81 2.88
C PHE A 133 -7.67 -7.10 2.98
N LEU A 134 -7.29 -8.14 2.24
CA LEU A 134 -7.91 -9.46 2.36
C LEU A 134 -7.83 -9.96 3.81
N LYS A 135 -6.64 -9.89 4.43
CA LYS A 135 -6.46 -10.30 5.83
C LYS A 135 -7.29 -9.44 6.79
N ILE A 136 -7.37 -8.13 6.57
CA ILE A 136 -8.16 -7.24 7.42
C ILE A 136 -9.65 -7.61 7.32
N PHE A 137 -10.21 -7.70 6.11
CA PHE A 137 -11.63 -7.98 5.94
C PHE A 137 -12.02 -9.40 6.33
N SER A 138 -11.18 -10.41 6.06
CA SER A 138 -11.42 -11.77 6.55
C SER A 138 -11.39 -11.84 8.07
N THR A 139 -10.44 -11.14 8.71
CA THR A 139 -10.39 -11.02 10.18
C THR A 139 -11.58 -10.22 10.72
N ALA A 140 -12.14 -9.28 9.96
CA ALA A 140 -13.36 -8.57 10.33
C ALA A 140 -14.63 -9.42 10.16
N GLY A 141 -14.54 -10.57 9.48
CA GLY A 141 -15.69 -11.38 9.07
C GLY A 141 -16.51 -10.73 7.95
N LEU A 142 -15.91 -9.82 7.17
CA LEU A 142 -16.53 -9.12 6.05
C LEU A 142 -16.31 -9.93 4.76
N THR A 143 -17.13 -10.96 4.59
CA THR A 143 -17.10 -11.86 3.43
C THR A 143 -18.49 -12.02 2.85
N ASN A 144 -18.60 -12.15 1.53
CA ASN A 144 -19.86 -12.52 0.89
C ASN A 144 -20.20 -14.01 1.10
N GLY A 145 -21.34 -14.47 0.57
CA GLY A 145 -21.77 -15.86 0.68
C GLY A 145 -20.84 -16.90 0.06
N VAL A 146 -19.88 -16.48 -0.77
CA VAL A 146 -18.86 -17.34 -1.41
C VAL A 146 -17.51 -17.28 -0.67
N GLY A 147 -17.38 -16.42 0.36
CA GLY A 147 -16.15 -16.21 1.13
C GLY A 147 -15.22 -15.13 0.56
N ASP A 148 -15.65 -14.40 -0.46
CA ASP A 148 -14.90 -13.31 -1.09
C ASP A 148 -14.99 -12.02 -0.26
N THR A 149 -13.88 -11.30 -0.12
CA THR A 149 -13.78 -10.06 0.67
C THR A 149 -13.84 -8.80 -0.21
N PRO A 150 -14.19 -7.63 0.35
CA PRO A 150 -14.07 -6.35 -0.35
C PRO A 150 -12.65 -6.08 -0.87
N LYS A 151 -12.54 -5.44 -2.04
CA LYS A 151 -11.26 -5.16 -2.72
C LYS A 151 -11.00 -3.67 -2.78
N LEU A 152 -9.79 -3.24 -2.41
CA LEU A 152 -9.40 -1.83 -2.57
C LEU A 152 -9.30 -1.50 -4.07
N VAL A 153 -10.00 -0.46 -4.49
CA VAL A 153 -9.92 0.03 -5.87
C VAL A 153 -9.12 1.31 -5.94
N TYR A 154 -9.37 2.24 -5.03
CA TYR A 154 -8.65 3.50 -5.02
C TYR A 154 -8.49 4.05 -3.60
N LEU A 155 -7.38 4.76 -3.38
CA LEU A 155 -7.11 5.51 -2.16
C LEU A 155 -7.04 7.00 -2.53
N LYS A 156 -7.94 7.78 -1.94
CA LYS A 156 -7.99 9.23 -2.10
C LYS A 156 -7.55 9.89 -0.79
N ARG A 157 -6.48 10.69 -0.85
CA ARG A 157 -6.16 11.61 0.25
C ARG A 157 -7.06 12.83 0.11
N LEU A 158 -7.93 13.07 1.08
CA LEU A 158 -8.77 14.27 1.09
C LEU A 158 -7.93 15.43 1.63
N ASP A 159 -7.44 15.28 2.85
CA ASP A 159 -6.61 16.27 3.54
C ASP A 159 -5.41 15.61 4.22
N LYS A 160 -4.66 16.38 5.02
CA LYS A 160 -3.52 15.88 5.81
C LYS A 160 -3.94 14.76 6.80
N TYR A 161 -5.13 14.87 7.37
CA TYR A 161 -5.63 13.98 8.43
C TYR A 161 -6.70 12.99 7.95
N ARG A 162 -7.33 13.24 6.79
CA ARG A 162 -8.42 12.42 6.27
C ARG A 162 -8.02 11.63 5.04
N VAL A 163 -8.27 10.32 5.05
CA VAL A 163 -8.05 9.43 3.91
C VAL A 163 -9.33 8.66 3.62
N GLN A 164 -9.73 8.68 2.36
CA GLN A 164 -10.89 7.94 1.88
C GLN A 164 -10.42 6.73 1.07
N TYR A 165 -10.95 5.57 1.42
CA TYR A 165 -10.73 4.31 0.70
C TYR A 165 -12.00 3.96 -0.07
N ASP A 166 -11.84 3.68 -1.36
CA ASP A 166 -12.90 3.17 -2.23
C ASP A 166 -12.74 1.65 -2.38
N PHE A 167 -13.69 0.92 -1.81
CA PHE A 167 -13.73 -0.53 -1.86
C PHE A 167 -14.83 -1.01 -2.80
N ASP A 168 -14.50 -2.01 -3.62
CA ASP A 168 -15.46 -2.85 -4.31
C ASP A 168 -16.06 -3.83 -3.30
N THR A 169 -17.38 -3.82 -3.13
CA THR A 169 -18.05 -4.58 -2.06
C THR A 169 -18.10 -6.07 -2.33
N ASN A 170 -17.95 -6.50 -3.58
CA ASN A 170 -18.08 -7.92 -4.00
C ASN A 170 -19.33 -8.60 -3.41
N GLY A 171 -20.45 -7.88 -3.30
CA GLY A 171 -21.71 -8.41 -2.80
C GLY A 171 -21.97 -8.24 -1.29
N VAL A 172 -21.07 -7.59 -0.55
CA VAL A 172 -21.32 -7.22 0.87
C VAL A 172 -22.15 -5.93 0.94
N GLY A 173 -23.25 -5.95 1.71
CA GLY A 173 -24.13 -4.79 1.86
C GLY A 173 -23.52 -3.68 2.73
N LEU A 174 -23.94 -2.43 2.51
CA LEU A 174 -23.50 -1.26 3.32
C LEU A 174 -23.81 -1.45 4.81
N SER A 175 -24.97 -2.04 5.12
CA SER A 175 -25.40 -2.33 6.50
C SER A 175 -24.42 -3.25 7.23
N GLU A 176 -23.74 -4.17 6.54
CA GLU A 176 -22.74 -5.03 7.16
C GLU A 176 -21.45 -4.28 7.48
N PHE A 177 -21.07 -3.30 6.66
CA PHE A 177 -19.93 -2.42 6.96
C PHE A 177 -20.22 -1.59 8.21
N GLU A 178 -21.44 -1.07 8.34
CA GLU A 178 -21.88 -0.31 9.51
C GLU A 178 -21.93 -1.19 10.76
N ALA A 179 -22.50 -2.40 10.66
CA ALA A 179 -22.56 -3.35 11.77
C ALA A 179 -21.17 -3.77 12.28
N LYS A 180 -20.17 -3.81 11.40
CA LYS A 180 -18.78 -4.20 11.73
C LYS A 180 -17.85 -2.99 11.89
N LYS A 181 -18.37 -1.77 11.98
CA LYS A 181 -17.58 -0.51 12.04
C LYS A 181 -16.44 -0.57 13.06
N GLU A 182 -16.75 -0.91 14.31
CA GLU A 182 -15.77 -0.94 15.41
C GLU A 182 -14.64 -1.95 15.15
N ARG A 183 -14.96 -3.11 14.57
CA ARG A 183 -13.97 -4.13 14.22
C ARG A 183 -13.06 -3.66 13.08
N ILE A 184 -13.62 -2.95 12.11
CA ILE A 184 -12.84 -2.32 11.03
C ILE A 184 -11.90 -1.27 11.61
N GLU A 185 -12.39 -0.37 12.48
CA GLU A 185 -11.57 0.66 13.14
C GLU A 185 -10.39 0.06 13.91
N SER A 186 -10.65 -1.01 14.68
CA SER A 186 -9.61 -1.74 15.43
C SER A 186 -8.54 -2.33 14.53
N LEU A 187 -8.93 -2.95 13.41
CA LEU A 187 -8.00 -3.58 12.47
C LEU A 187 -7.23 -2.57 11.61
N PHE A 188 -7.88 -1.47 11.20
CA PHE A 188 -7.24 -0.38 10.48
C PHE A 188 -6.42 0.54 11.39
N ARG A 189 -6.66 0.50 12.71
CA ARG A 189 -6.09 1.39 13.73
C ARG A 189 -6.36 2.87 13.43
N MET A 190 -7.51 3.15 12.83
CA MET A 190 -7.96 4.49 12.45
C MET A 190 -9.46 4.61 12.73
N GLU A 191 -9.89 5.79 13.14
CA GLU A 191 -11.31 6.07 13.41
C GLU A 191 -12.06 6.31 12.09
N ILE A 192 -13.27 5.75 11.94
CA ILE A 192 -14.10 5.91 10.76
C ILE A 192 -15.03 7.11 10.98
N GLU A 193 -14.79 8.16 10.20
CA GLU A 193 -15.63 9.37 10.14
C GLU A 193 -16.96 9.07 9.45
N SER A 194 -16.93 8.37 8.32
CA SER A 194 -18.15 7.99 7.60
C SER A 194 -17.97 6.79 6.69
N ILE A 195 -19.06 6.04 6.50
CA ILE A 195 -19.20 4.96 5.53
C ILE A 195 -20.33 5.38 4.58
N LYS A 196 -20.06 5.46 3.29
CA LYS A 196 -21.05 5.90 2.28
C LYS A 196 -21.01 4.99 1.07
N SER A 197 -22.13 4.87 0.37
CA SER A 197 -22.15 4.24 -0.95
C SER A 197 -21.44 5.15 -1.96
N GLY A 198 -20.65 4.54 -2.85
CA GLY A 198 -20.01 5.22 -3.97
C GLY A 198 -21.03 5.54 -5.08
N LYS A 199 -20.53 6.06 -6.21
CA LYS A 199 -21.37 6.35 -7.38
C LYS A 199 -22.09 5.09 -7.91
N ASN A 200 -21.43 3.95 -7.79
CA ASN A 200 -21.98 2.65 -8.14
C ASN A 200 -22.40 1.94 -6.85
N PRO A 201 -23.53 1.22 -6.84
CA PRO A 201 -24.01 0.51 -5.65
C PRO A 201 -23.06 -0.61 -5.18
N GLY A 202 -22.19 -1.12 -6.06
CA GLY A 202 -21.11 -2.04 -5.70
C GLY A 202 -19.87 -1.39 -5.07
N ARG A 203 -19.91 -0.08 -4.78
CA ARG A 203 -18.77 0.66 -4.20
C ARG A 203 -19.13 1.22 -2.84
N VAL A 204 -18.18 1.10 -1.90
CA VAL A 204 -18.28 1.67 -0.57
C VAL A 204 -17.06 2.54 -0.31
N LEU A 205 -17.35 3.78 0.09
CA LEU A 205 -16.38 4.79 0.46
C LEU A 205 -16.29 4.83 1.98
N ILE A 206 -15.12 4.50 2.52
CA ILE A 206 -14.83 4.60 3.95
C ILE A 206 -13.84 5.74 4.15
N THR A 207 -14.27 6.77 4.87
CA THR A 207 -13.41 7.89 5.26
C THR A 207 -12.87 7.64 6.66
N PHE A 208 -11.55 7.56 6.76
CA PHE A 208 -10.83 7.42 8.02
C PHE A 208 -10.19 8.74 8.43
N ASN A 209 -10.19 8.99 9.73
CA ASN A 209 -9.41 10.02 10.36
C ASN A 209 -8.13 9.42 10.97
N LYS A 210 -6.99 10.00 10.64
CA LYS A 210 -5.67 9.61 11.17
C LYS A 210 -5.42 10.12 12.57
N SER A 211 -6.05 11.23 12.95
CA SER A 211 -5.96 11.79 14.30
C SER A 211 -7.20 11.39 15.08
N LYS A 212 -7.02 10.83 16.26
CA LYS A 212 -8.11 10.73 17.22
C LYS A 212 -8.47 12.12 17.71
N PHE A 213 -9.75 12.45 17.69
CA PHE A 213 -10.20 13.62 18.42
C PHE A 213 -10.11 13.33 19.92
N PRO A 214 -9.62 14.29 20.72
CA PRO A 214 -9.66 14.14 22.16
C PRO A 214 -11.12 14.12 22.63
N GLU A 215 -11.47 13.18 23.52
CA GLU A 215 -12.82 13.08 24.10
C GLU A 215 -13.18 14.30 24.94
N LYS A 216 -12.16 14.94 25.53
CA LYS A 216 -12.28 16.16 26.30
C LYS A 216 -11.09 17.07 25.97
N VAL A 217 -11.36 18.36 25.82
CA VAL A 217 -10.32 19.38 25.72
C VAL A 217 -10.53 20.36 26.85
N ASP A 218 -9.48 20.56 27.64
CA ASP A 218 -9.48 21.56 28.69
C ASP A 218 -9.10 22.93 28.13
N TYR A 219 -9.72 23.99 28.65
CA TYR A 219 -9.54 25.34 28.11
C TYR A 219 -8.07 25.82 28.18
N SER A 220 -7.34 25.42 29.21
CA SER A 220 -5.91 25.73 29.38
C SER A 220 -5.07 25.22 28.21
N GLU A 221 -5.41 24.06 27.65
CA GLU A 221 -4.66 23.52 26.51
C GLU A 221 -4.76 24.40 25.26
N PHE A 222 -5.84 25.17 25.10
CA PHE A 222 -5.95 26.12 23.99
C PHE A 222 -4.98 27.28 24.17
N ILE A 223 -4.87 27.82 25.39
CA ILE A 223 -3.96 28.93 25.73
C ILE A 223 -2.51 28.51 25.47
N ASP A 224 -2.13 27.32 25.88
CA ASP A 224 -0.76 26.82 25.73
C ASP A 224 -0.39 26.58 24.26
N ARG A 225 -1.36 26.18 23.43
CA ARG A 225 -1.14 25.81 22.03
C ARG A 225 -1.15 27.01 21.07
N GLN A 226 -1.97 28.03 21.34
CA GLN A 226 -2.13 29.16 20.44
C GLN A 226 -2.47 30.42 21.23
N VAL A 227 -1.69 31.49 21.03
CA VAL A 227 -2.04 32.81 21.57
C VAL A 227 -3.10 33.45 20.67
N LEU A 228 -4.22 33.89 21.25
CA LEU A 228 -5.28 34.57 20.52
C LEU A 228 -4.82 35.94 20.00
N SER A 229 -5.23 36.26 18.77
CA SER A 229 -5.23 37.62 18.26
C SER A 229 -6.23 38.50 19.03
N PRO A 230 -6.05 39.83 19.04
CA PRO A 230 -7.01 40.74 19.66
C PRO A 230 -8.43 40.51 19.14
N HIS A 231 -9.43 40.63 20.01
CA HIS A 231 -10.86 40.43 19.69
C HIS A 231 -11.22 39.04 19.15
N SER A 232 -10.36 38.04 19.36
CA SER A 232 -10.58 36.68 18.88
C SER A 232 -10.90 35.71 20.02
N PHE A 233 -11.58 34.62 19.70
CA PHE A 233 -11.93 33.57 20.66
C PHE A 233 -11.63 32.18 20.12
N TYR A 234 -11.43 31.20 21.01
CA TYR A 234 -11.28 29.80 20.62
C TYR A 234 -12.64 29.20 20.27
N VAL A 235 -12.71 28.53 19.11
CA VAL A 235 -13.87 27.75 18.69
C VAL A 235 -13.75 26.31 19.18
N GLY A 236 -12.55 25.73 19.08
CA GLY A 236 -12.28 24.34 19.47
C GLY A 236 -11.03 23.77 18.84
N LEU A 237 -10.97 22.44 18.75
CA LEU A 237 -9.84 21.73 18.16
C LEU A 237 -10.27 21.05 16.85
N SER A 238 -9.48 21.27 15.81
CA SER A 238 -9.53 20.52 14.55
C SER A 238 -8.37 19.51 14.49
N PRO A 239 -8.38 18.58 13.52
CA PRO A 239 -7.21 17.74 13.24
C PRO A 239 -5.95 18.56 12.92
N GLU A 240 -6.12 19.76 12.36
CA GLU A 240 -5.04 20.68 11.97
C GLU A 240 -4.48 21.48 13.15
N GLY A 241 -5.24 21.63 14.22
CA GLY A 241 -4.86 22.43 15.38
C GLY A 241 -6.04 23.19 15.98
N VAL A 242 -5.73 24.14 16.85
CA VAL A 242 -6.73 25.00 17.50
C VAL A 242 -7.38 25.90 16.45
N ILE A 243 -8.71 25.99 16.47
CA ILE A 243 -9.48 26.93 15.65
C ILE A 243 -9.80 28.14 16.52
N SER A 244 -9.45 29.32 16.03
CA SER A 244 -9.87 30.62 16.57
C SER A 244 -10.69 31.39 15.54
N GLN A 245 -11.50 32.34 16.02
CA GLN A 245 -12.30 33.22 15.18
C GLN A 245 -12.25 34.65 15.73
N ASP A 246 -12.18 35.64 14.83
CA ASP A 246 -12.31 37.06 15.17
C ASP A 246 -13.80 37.46 15.23
N ILE A 247 -14.19 38.15 16.30
CA ILE A 247 -15.55 38.67 16.47
C ILE A 247 -15.87 39.80 15.50
N ALA A 248 -14.86 40.53 14.98
CA ALA A 248 -15.07 41.56 13.97
C ALA A 248 -15.53 40.95 12.63
N GLU A 249 -15.03 39.75 12.30
CA GLU A 249 -15.43 39.00 11.10
C GLU A 249 -16.75 38.25 11.30
N LEU A 250 -17.05 37.83 12.53
CA LEU A 250 -18.29 37.15 12.91
C LEU A 250 -19.00 37.91 14.05
N PRO A 251 -19.63 39.06 13.76
CA PRO A 251 -20.19 39.94 14.78
C PRO A 251 -21.41 39.35 15.50
N HIS A 252 -22.10 38.41 14.84
CA HIS A 252 -23.27 37.72 15.39
C HIS A 252 -23.12 36.22 15.19
N MET A 253 -23.37 35.46 16.26
CA MET A 253 -23.23 34.01 16.27
C MET A 253 -24.50 33.37 16.85
N MET A 254 -24.99 32.33 16.19
CA MET A 254 -26.08 31.50 16.69
C MET A 254 -25.53 30.17 17.22
N ILE A 255 -25.78 29.85 18.49
CA ILE A 255 -25.36 28.60 19.13
C ILE A 255 -26.59 27.70 19.31
N ALA A 256 -26.67 26.62 18.53
CA ALA A 256 -27.79 25.68 18.56
C ALA A 256 -27.33 24.24 18.92
N GLY A 257 -28.25 23.40 19.40
CA GLY A 257 -27.96 22.04 19.87
C GLY A 257 -28.94 21.57 20.96
N ALA A 258 -28.91 20.29 21.32
CA ALA A 258 -29.79 19.71 22.34
C ALA A 258 -29.35 20.05 23.78
N THR A 259 -30.19 19.82 24.78
CA THR A 259 -29.81 20.01 26.19
C THR A 259 -28.62 19.12 26.55
N ASN A 260 -27.71 19.64 27.38
CA ASN A 260 -26.49 18.94 27.82
C ASN A 260 -25.44 18.64 26.72
N THR A 261 -25.53 19.25 25.53
CA THR A 261 -24.51 19.10 24.47
C THR A 261 -23.38 20.14 24.54
N GLY A 262 -23.24 20.85 25.67
CA GLY A 262 -22.15 21.80 25.88
C GLY A 262 -22.37 23.24 25.39
N LYS A 263 -23.55 23.63 24.88
CA LYS A 263 -23.82 25.00 24.39
C LYS A 263 -23.47 26.10 25.40
N SER A 264 -23.90 25.95 26.66
CA SER A 264 -23.63 26.93 27.71
C SER A 264 -22.16 26.94 28.12
N ILE A 265 -21.46 25.81 27.98
CA ILE A 265 -20.02 25.71 28.25
C ILE A 265 -19.25 26.44 27.13
N PHE A 266 -19.61 26.18 25.87
CA PHE A 266 -19.04 26.87 24.72
C PHE A 266 -19.25 28.39 24.79
N PHE A 267 -20.46 28.84 25.13
CA PHE A 267 -20.72 30.28 25.28
C PHE A 267 -19.84 30.91 26.39
N LYS A 268 -19.68 30.22 27.53
CA LYS A 268 -18.78 30.67 28.60
C LYS A 268 -17.32 30.70 28.16
N SER A 269 -16.86 29.72 27.37
CA SER A 269 -15.49 29.71 26.84
C SER A 269 -15.26 30.85 25.87
N VAL A 270 -16.21 31.15 24.98
CA VAL A 270 -16.15 32.31 24.08
C VAL A 270 -16.01 33.61 24.86
N LEU A 271 -16.86 33.82 25.88
CA LEU A 271 -16.77 35.02 26.73
C LEU A 271 -15.41 35.14 27.41
N TYR A 272 -14.91 34.04 27.98
CA TYR A 272 -13.61 34.04 28.66
C TYR A 272 -12.44 34.28 27.69
N SER A 273 -12.49 33.72 26.47
CA SER A 273 -11.51 34.01 25.42
C SER A 273 -11.53 35.48 24.99
N LEU A 274 -12.72 36.05 24.78
CA LEU A 274 -12.87 37.44 24.40
C LEU A 274 -12.28 38.36 25.47
N LEU A 275 -12.66 38.16 26.74
CA LEU A 275 -12.12 38.93 27.87
C LEU A 275 -10.59 38.88 27.95
N ASN A 276 -9.99 37.72 27.67
CA ASN A 276 -8.52 37.58 27.66
C ASN A 276 -7.86 38.20 26.41
N SER A 277 -8.57 38.24 25.27
CA SER A 277 -8.05 38.75 23.99
C SER A 277 -8.24 40.27 23.83
N THR A 278 -9.26 40.85 24.45
CA THR A 278 -9.52 42.29 24.45
C THR A 278 -8.71 42.93 25.57
N ASN A 279 -7.65 43.64 25.20
CA ASN A 279 -6.82 44.38 26.15
C ASN A 279 -7.63 45.50 26.84
N TYR A 280 -8.21 45.20 27.99
CA TYR A 280 -8.34 46.15 29.08
C TYR A 280 -7.14 45.94 30.03
N ARG A 281 -5.96 46.32 29.55
CA ARG A 281 -4.77 46.60 30.37
C ARG A 281 -4.35 48.03 30.11
#